data_AF-A0A3D0RLM2-F1
#
_entry.id   AF-A0A3D0RLM2-F1
#
_cell.length_a   1.000
_cell.length_b   1.000
_cell.length_c   1.000
_cell.angle_alpha   90.00
_cell.angle_beta   90.00
_cell.angle_gamma   90.00
#
_symmetry.space_group_name_H-M   'P 1'
#
loop_
_entity.id
_entity.type
_entity.pdbx_description
1 polymer ?
#
loop_
_entity_poly.entity_id
_entity_poly.type
_entity_poly.pdbx_seq_one_letter_code
_entity_poly.pdbx_strand_id
1 'polypeptide(L)' 'TPLAEVIKTVERKYNVHFHVQSPEALNFSYTLTTKQLHLEDLLNELQKIAPVKFQYKGDNVFVSI' A
#
# COMPACT_ATOMS: atom_id res chain seq x y z
N THR A 1 -1.83 -12.08 2.78
CA THR A 1 -1.56 -11.79 1.36
C THR A 1 -0.25 -11.03 1.24
N PRO A 2 0.61 -11.33 0.25
CA PRO A 2 1.84 -10.58 0.02
C PRO A 2 1.56 -9.12 -0.34
N LEU A 3 2.40 -8.16 0.10
CA LEU A 3 2.22 -6.75 -0.24
C LEU A 3 2.13 -6.52 -1.74
N ALA A 4 2.89 -7.27 -2.53
CA ALA A 4 2.86 -7.19 -3.99
C ALA A 4 1.45 -7.41 -4.59
N GLU A 5 0.65 -8.29 -3.99
CA GLU A 5 -0.74 -8.50 -4.43
C GLU A 5 -1.68 -7.40 -3.94
N VAL A 6 -1.45 -6.92 -2.72
CA VAL A 6 -2.20 -5.79 -2.15
C VAL A 6 -2.01 -4.56 -3.02
N ILE A 7 -0.76 -4.22 -3.36
CA ILE A 7 -0.41 -3.08 -4.23
C ILE A 7 -1.17 -3.19 -5.56
N LYS A 8 -1.07 -4.30 -6.28
CA LYS A 8 -1.77 -4.48 -7.57
C LYS A 8 -3.28 -4.33 -7.45
N THR A 9 -3.86 -4.82 -6.36
CA THR A 9 -5.30 -4.71 -6.11
C THR A 9 -5.71 -3.26 -5.88
N VAL A 10 -4.91 -2.53 -5.10
CA VAL A 10 -5.14 -1.12 -4.76
C VAL A 10 -4.91 -0.22 -5.97
N GLU A 11 -3.83 -0.42 -6.73
CA GLU A 11 -3.55 0.27 -8.00
C GLU A 11 -4.77 0.21 -8.93
N ARG A 12 -5.29 -0.99 -9.17
CA ARG A 12 -6.44 -1.18 -10.06
C ARG A 12 -7.74 -0.61 -9.50
N LYS A 13 -7.97 -0.72 -8.19
CA LYS A 13 -9.21 -0.26 -7.56
C LYS A 13 -9.31 1.27 -7.50
N TYR A 14 -8.18 1.94 -7.26
CA TYR A 14 -8.14 3.39 -7.05
C TYR A 14 -7.54 4.16 -8.22
N ASN A 15 -7.12 3.48 -9.29
CA ASN A 15 -6.46 4.07 -10.46
C ASN A 15 -5.21 4.89 -10.07
N VAL A 16 -4.37 4.31 -9.21
CA VAL A 16 -3.12 4.91 -8.73
C VAL A 16 -1.93 4.06 -9.15
N HIS A 17 -0.73 4.65 -9.11
CA HIS A 17 0.53 3.99 -9.45
C HIS A 17 1.45 3.89 -8.24
N PHE A 18 1.90 2.68 -7.90
CA PHE A 18 2.80 2.46 -6.80
C PHE A 18 4.26 2.45 -7.26
N HIS A 19 5.08 3.23 -6.58
CA HIS A 19 6.53 3.34 -6.79
C HIS A 19 7.23 2.78 -5.56
N VAL A 20 7.66 1.53 -5.66
CA VAL A 20 8.37 0.85 -4.58
C VAL A 20 9.84 1.29 -4.59
N GLN A 21 10.21 2.16 -3.65
CA GLN A 21 11.59 2.62 -3.49
C GLN A 21 12.44 1.58 -2.74
N SER A 22 11.81 0.82 -1.83
CA SER A 22 12.46 -0.22 -1.05
C SER A 22 11.88 -1.59 -1.42
N PRO A 23 12.54 -2.38 -2.28
CA PRO A 23 12.04 -3.69 -2.70
C PRO A 23 11.78 -4.65 -1.53
N GLU A 24 12.51 -4.48 -0.43
CA GLU A 24 12.33 -5.20 0.83
C GLU A 24 10.92 -5.06 1.39
N ALA A 25 10.24 -3.93 1.13
CA ALA A 25 8.85 -3.71 1.52
C ALA A 25 7.90 -4.77 0.93
N LEU A 26 8.19 -5.30 -0.27
CA LEU A 26 7.37 -6.29 -0.95
C LEU A 26 7.37 -7.66 -0.25
N ASN A 27 8.35 -7.92 0.61
CA ASN A 27 8.47 -9.17 1.36
C ASN A 27 7.53 -9.22 2.56
N PHE A 28 6.93 -8.09 2.97
CA PHE A 28 5.97 -8.08 4.06
C PHE A 28 4.65 -8.71 3.63
N SER A 29 4.14 -9.61 4.48
CA SER A 29 2.83 -10.21 4.32
C SER A 29 1.84 -9.53 5.25
N TYR A 30 0.67 -9.20 4.72
CA TYR A 30 -0.38 -8.50 5.45
C TYR A 30 -1.58 -9.41 5.63
N THR A 31 -2.21 -9.30 6.78
CA THR A 31 -3.55 -9.86 7.02
C THR A 31 -4.43 -8.69 7.41
N LEU A 32 -5.13 -8.12 6.43
CA LEU A 32 -6.00 -6.96 6.62
C LEU A 32 -7.38 -7.25 6.04
N THR A 33 -8.41 -7.09 6.87
CA THR A 33 -9.81 -7.13 6.45
C THR A 33 -10.37 -5.73 6.60
N THR A 34 -10.38 -4.97 5.50
CA THR A 34 -10.82 -3.57 5.48
C THR A 34 -12.11 -3.39 4.67
N LYS A 35 -13.02 -2.57 5.19
CA LYS A 35 -14.20 -2.06 4.48
C LYS A 35 -14.00 -0.62 3.99
N GLN A 36 -12.80 -0.05 4.13
CA GLN A 36 -12.56 1.34 3.77
C GLN A 36 -12.67 1.58 2.27
N LEU A 37 -13.32 2.70 1.96
CA LEU A 37 -13.55 3.20 0.62
C LEU A 37 -12.51 4.23 0.19
N HIS A 38 -11.75 4.82 1.13
CA HIS A 38 -10.75 5.83 0.83
C HIS A 38 -9.33 5.23 0.85
N LEU A 39 -8.53 5.60 -0.15
CA LEU A 39 -7.16 5.11 -0.29
C LEU A 39 -6.27 5.53 0.89
N GLU A 40 -6.36 6.79 1.34
CA GLU A 40 -5.54 7.28 2.46
C GLU A 40 -5.76 6.49 3.75
N ASP A 41 -7.02 6.17 4.09
CA ASP A 41 -7.35 5.37 5.27
C ASP A 41 -6.74 3.96 5.17
N LEU A 42 -6.88 3.34 3.98
CA LEU A 42 -6.32 2.02 3.71
C LEU A 42 -4.79 2.02 3.85
N LEU A 43 -4.12 3.01 3.26
CA LEU A 43 -2.68 3.16 3.37
C LEU A 43 -2.27 3.37 4.83
N ASN A 44 -2.97 4.22 5.58
CA ASN A 44 -2.72 4.43 7.00
C ASN A 44 -2.87 3.15 7.83
N GLU A 45 -3.85 2.29 7.54
CA GLU A 45 -3.96 1.00 8.22
C GLU A 45 -2.78 0.08 7.91
N LEU A 46 -2.34 0.02 6.65
CA LEU A 46 -1.18 -0.78 6.25
C LEU A 46 0.09 -0.32 6.99
N GLN A 47 0.29 0.99 7.18
CA GLN A 47 1.42 1.53 7.96
C GLN A 47 1.37 1.19 9.46
N LYS A 48 0.19 0.92 10.02
CA LYS A 48 0.07 0.59 11.46
C LYS A 48 0.53 -0.82 11.78
N ILE A 49 0.43 -1.73 10.80
CA ILE A 49 0.66 -3.17 11.01
C ILE A 49 1.98 -3.66 10.41
N ALA A 50 2.69 -2.81 9.68
CA ALA A 50 4.00 -3.11 9.12
C ALA A 50 4.88 -1.85 9.06
N PRO A 51 6.22 -2.00 9.12
CA PRO A 51 7.15 -0.88 9.12
C PRO A 51 7.35 -0.30 7.71
N VAL A 52 6.26 -0.06 6.99
CA VAL A 52 6.26 0.57 5.67
C VAL A 52 5.64 1.95 5.76
N LYS A 53 6.13 2.84 4.92
CA LYS A 53 5.62 4.20 4.72
C LYS A 53 5.10 4.33 3.30
N PHE A 54 3.92 4.91 3.19
CA PHE A 54 3.28 5.26 1.94
C PHE A 54 3.17 6.77 1.85
N GLN A 55 3.66 7.36 0.76
CA GLN A 55 3.47 8.78 0.45
C GLN A 55 2.59 8.92 -0.78
N TYR A 56 1.41 9.48 -0.59
CA TYR A 56 0.47 9.75 -1.68
C TYR A 56 0.72 11.16 -2.26
N LYS A 57 0.95 11.26 -3.57
CA LYS A 57 1.19 12.51 -4.31
C LYS A 57 0.49 12.46 -5.67
N GLY A 58 -0.68 13.09 -5.77
CA GLY A 58 -1.53 12.98 -6.95
C GLY A 58 -1.92 11.52 -7.15
N ASP A 59 -1.74 10.97 -8.35
CA ASP A 59 -2.06 9.56 -8.63
C ASP A 59 -0.92 8.59 -8.29
N ASN A 60 0.16 9.06 -7.65
CA ASN A 60 1.33 8.25 -7.35
C ASN A 60 1.44 7.97 -5.84
N VAL A 61 1.68 6.71 -5.50
CA VAL A 61 1.96 6.24 -4.14
C VAL A 61 3.40 5.77 -4.07
N PHE A 62 4.22 6.39 -3.23
CA PHE A 62 5.60 5.96 -3.02
C PHE A 62 5.70 5.07 -1.80
N VAL A 63 6.33 3.90 -1.93
CA VAL A 63 6.50 2.93 -0.83
C VAL A 63 7.95 2.89 -0.39
N SER A 64 8.20 3.09 0.90
CA SER A 64 9.51 2.94 1.53
C SER A 64 9.37 2.23 2.88
N ILE A 65 10.48 1.83 3.48
CA ILE A 65 10.58 1.41 4.90
C ILE A 65 11.05 2.60 5.77
#